data_AF-A0A8C8FD89-F1
#
_entry.id   AF-A0A8C8FD89-F1
#
_cell.length_a   1.000
_cell.length_b   1.000
_cell.length_c   1.000
_cell.angle_alpha   90.00
_cell.angle_beta   90.00
_cell.angle_gamma   90.00
#
_symmetry.space_group_name_H-M   'P 1'
#
loop_
_entity.id
_entity.type
_entity.pdbx_description
1 polymer ?
#
loop_
_entity_poly.entity_id
_entity_poly.type
_entity_poly.pdbx_seq_one_letter_code
_entity_poly.pdbx_strand_id
1 'polypeptide(L)'
;LVPATSQITYSKAISSTSIRFEWSGVPGADKYLLVVDGDDGHTHTCSSNSTDCSFTDLHCAETYAVTVLTMDRGCYSDPSPDVELRTVFGNMPWFMPCSL
;
A
#
# COMPACT_ATOMS: atom_id res chain seq x y z
N LEU A 1 24.81 4.00 0.77
CA LEU A 1 24.65 3.18 -0.45
C LEU A 1 23.14 3.10 -0.69
N VAL A 2 22.65 3.20 -1.92
CA VAL A 2 21.22 3.09 -2.20
C VAL A 2 20.83 1.60 -2.08
N PRO A 3 19.81 1.23 -1.28
CA PRO A 3 19.40 -0.16 -1.16
C PRO A 3 18.70 -0.66 -2.45
N ALA A 4 18.64 -1.97 -2.62
CA ALA A 4 17.87 -2.58 -3.70
C ALA A 4 16.36 -2.37 -3.48
N THR A 5 15.62 -2.27 -4.59
CA THR A 5 14.17 -2.03 -4.56
C THR A 5 13.39 -3.32 -4.34
N SER A 6 12.52 -3.33 -3.32
CA SER A 6 11.54 -4.40 -3.08
C SER A 6 10.44 -4.42 -4.16
N GLN A 7 9.73 -5.54 -4.30
CA GLN A 7 8.64 -5.72 -5.27
C GLN A 7 7.39 -6.20 -4.54
N ILE A 8 6.23 -5.62 -4.83
CA ILE A 8 4.94 -6.09 -4.32
C ILE A 8 4.66 -7.49 -4.90
N THR A 9 4.45 -8.48 -4.04
CA THR A 9 4.22 -9.88 -4.42
C THR A 9 2.78 -10.30 -4.22
N TYR A 10 2.03 -9.59 -3.38
CA TYR A 10 0.62 -9.85 -3.13
C TYR A 10 -0.10 -8.54 -2.81
N SER A 11 -1.28 -8.38 -3.40
CA SER A 11 -2.20 -7.29 -3.10
C SER A 11 -3.63 -7.81 -3.11
N LYS A 12 -4.43 -7.43 -2.11
CA LYS A 12 -5.84 -7.81 -2.06
C LYS A 12 -6.66 -6.81 -1.26
N ALA A 13 -7.75 -6.33 -1.85
CA ALA A 13 -8.81 -5.64 -1.13
C ALA A 13 -9.48 -6.63 -0.15
N ILE A 14 -9.39 -6.33 1.15
CA ILE A 14 -10.00 -7.15 2.21
C ILE A 14 -11.43 -6.67 2.49
N SER A 15 -11.67 -5.37 2.37
CA SER A 15 -12.98 -4.73 2.55
C SER A 15 -13.18 -3.61 1.52
N SER A 16 -14.27 -2.85 1.66
CA SER A 16 -14.50 -1.64 0.86
C SER A 16 -13.59 -0.47 1.20
N THR A 17 -12.87 -0.53 2.33
CA THR A 17 -12.03 0.56 2.82
C THR A 17 -10.65 0.06 3.27
N SER A 18 -10.30 -1.18 2.92
CA SER A 18 -9.07 -1.79 3.41
C SER A 18 -8.44 -2.75 2.42
N ILE A 19 -7.12 -2.68 2.35
CA ILE A 19 -6.30 -3.47 1.44
C ILE A 19 -5.10 -4.02 2.21
N ARG A 20 -4.74 -5.27 1.93
CA ARG A 20 -3.49 -5.88 2.40
C ARG A 20 -2.49 -6.06 1.26
N PHE A 21 -1.23 -5.79 1.58
CA PHE A 21 -0.08 -5.95 0.72
C PHE A 21 0.98 -6.84 1.38
N GLU A 22 1.69 -7.58 0.55
CA GLU A 22 2.94 -8.25 0.90
C GLU A 22 3.95 -8.02 -0.23
N TRP A 23 5.24 -8.00 0.12
CA TRP A 23 6.32 -7.70 -0.82
C TRP A 23 7.57 -8.54 -0.56
N SER A 24 8.50 -8.52 -1.50
CA SER A 24 9.75 -9.29 -1.39
C SER A 24 10.72 -8.65 -0.39
N GLY A 25 11.29 -9.45 0.51
CA GLY A 25 12.35 -8.99 1.40
C GLY A 25 13.65 -8.66 0.67
N VAL A 26 14.30 -7.57 1.07
CA VAL A 26 15.61 -7.13 0.60
C VAL A 26 16.65 -7.37 1.71
N PRO A 27 17.75 -8.12 1.45
CA PRO A 27 18.80 -8.32 2.44
C PRO A 27 19.43 -7.00 2.91
N GLY A 28 19.52 -6.82 4.23
CA GLY A 28 20.07 -5.59 4.82
C GLY A 28 19.08 -4.44 4.93
N ALA A 29 17.81 -4.61 4.52
CA ALA A 29 16.78 -3.61 4.76
C ALA A 29 16.46 -3.47 6.25
N ASP A 30 16.41 -2.22 6.73
CA ASP A 30 15.97 -1.89 8.08
C ASP A 30 14.43 -1.79 8.14
N LYS A 31 13.82 -1.20 7.10
CA LYS A 31 12.37 -0.95 6.97
C LYS A 31 11.93 -0.90 5.52
N TYR A 32 10.62 -0.91 5.33
CA TYR A 32 9.93 -0.64 4.08
C TYR A 32 8.90 0.46 4.28
N LEU A 33 8.73 1.27 3.23
CA LEU A 33 7.70 2.30 3.15
C LEU A 33 6.81 1.99 1.97
N LEU A 34 5.53 1.73 2.22
CA LEU A 34 4.51 1.68 1.19
C LEU A 34 3.85 3.04 1.06
N VAL A 35 3.62 3.45 -0.19
CA VAL A 35 2.87 4.65 -0.56
C VAL A 35 1.68 4.21 -1.40
N VAL A 36 0.50 4.68 -1.01
CA VAL A 36 -0.79 4.38 -1.64
C VAL A 36 -1.38 5.71 -2.07
N ASP A 37 -1.45 5.94 -3.37
CA ASP A 37 -1.98 7.16 -3.97
C ASP A 37 -3.36 6.86 -4.59
N GLY A 38 -4.40 7.52 -4.11
CA GLY A 38 -5.75 7.47 -4.68
C GLY A 38 -5.92 8.43 -5.86
N ASP A 39 -6.79 8.09 -6.82
CA ASP A 39 -7.11 8.97 -7.96
C ASP A 39 -7.77 10.28 -7.51
N ASP A 40 -8.42 10.26 -6.34
CA ASP A 40 -8.98 11.42 -5.64
C ASP A 40 -7.93 12.38 -5.05
N GLY A 41 -6.64 12.04 -5.13
CA GLY A 41 -5.52 12.84 -4.65
C GLY A 41 -5.13 12.61 -3.19
N HIS A 42 -5.74 11.63 -2.51
CA HIS A 42 -5.32 11.26 -1.16
C HIS A 42 -4.16 10.27 -1.20
N THR A 43 -3.11 10.58 -0.44
CA THR A 43 -1.96 9.69 -0.27
C THR A 43 -1.95 9.12 1.16
N HIS A 44 -1.88 7.81 1.26
CA HIS A 44 -1.66 7.09 2.51
C HIS A 44 -0.28 6.43 2.49
N THR A 45 0.33 6.30 3.66
CA THR A 45 1.64 5.63 3.79
C THR A 45 1.65 4.62 4.91
N CYS A 46 2.39 3.53 4.72
CA CYS A 46 2.65 2.55 5.76
C CYS A 46 4.14 2.28 5.88
N SER A 47 4.69 2.41 7.09
CA SER A 47 6.06 2.00 7.41
C SER A 47 6.04 0.69 8.19
N SER A 48 6.73 -0.34 7.68
CA SER A 48 6.84 -1.63 8.36
C SER A 48 8.29 -2.13 8.40
N ASN A 49 8.64 -2.83 9.49
CA ASN A 49 9.88 -3.60 9.61
C ASN A 49 9.71 -5.04 9.08
N SER A 50 8.48 -5.46 8.78
CA SER A 50 8.16 -6.72 8.13
C SER A 50 8.00 -6.54 6.61
N THR A 51 7.52 -7.59 5.94
CA THR A 51 7.28 -7.60 4.49
C THR A 51 5.79 -7.54 4.14
N ASP A 52 4.98 -7.01 5.05
CA ASP A 52 3.54 -6.89 4.89
C ASP A 52 2.99 -5.63 5.57
N CYS A 53 1.87 -5.12 5.03
CA CYS A 53 1.09 -4.06 5.64
C CYS A 53 -0.38 -4.10 5.20
N SER A 54 -1.26 -3.57 6.03
CA SER A 54 -2.66 -3.30 5.71
C SER A 54 -2.97 -1.80 5.81
N PHE A 55 -3.60 -1.26 4.78
CA PHE A 55 -4.21 0.06 4.82
C PHE A 55 -5.67 -0.09 5.26
N THR A 56 -6.10 0.76 6.18
CA THR A 56 -7.49 0.95 6.60
C THR A 56 -7.94 2.36 6.24
N ASP A 57 -9.24 2.62 6.34
CA ASP A 57 -9.82 3.95 6.14
C ASP A 57 -9.56 4.53 4.74
N LEU A 58 -9.42 3.65 3.74
CA LEU A 58 -9.41 4.03 2.33
C LEU A 58 -10.82 4.37 1.86
N HIS A 59 -10.94 5.30 0.91
CA HIS A 59 -12.19 5.54 0.21
C HIS A 59 -12.62 4.33 -0.62
N CYS A 60 -13.93 4.07 -0.64
CA CYS A 60 -14.50 2.94 -1.35
C CYS A 60 -14.74 3.23 -2.82
N ALA A 61 -14.72 2.15 -3.63
CA ALA A 61 -14.86 2.21 -5.08
C ALA A 61 -13.76 3.02 -5.78
N GLU A 62 -12.68 3.29 -5.06
CA GLU A 62 -11.55 4.13 -5.45
C GLU A 62 -10.40 3.24 -5.95
N THR A 63 -9.71 3.71 -6.97
CA THR A 63 -8.50 3.07 -7.51
C THR A 63 -7.30 3.66 -6.83
N TYR A 64 -6.38 2.80 -6.41
CA TYR A 64 -5.14 3.20 -5.77
C TYR A 64 -3.95 2.66 -6.55
N ALA A 65 -2.99 3.53 -6.82
CA ALA A 65 -1.65 3.18 -7.28
C ALA A 65 -0.74 3.00 -6.07
N VAL A 66 -0.08 1.84 -5.97
CA VAL A 66 0.68 1.49 -4.77
C VAL A 66 2.10 1.12 -5.11
N THR A 67 3.05 1.70 -4.38
CA THR A 67 4.49 1.44 -4.52
C THR A 67 5.11 1.08 -3.18
N VAL A 68 6.22 0.33 -3.22
CA VAL A 68 7.05 0.03 -2.05
C VAL A 68 8.47 0.56 -2.26
N LEU A 69 9.01 1.19 -1.21
CA LEU A 69 10.41 1.60 -1.09
C LEU A 69 11.09 0.80 0.01
N THR A 70 12.37 0.51 -0.18
CA THR A 70 13.22 -0.12 0.82
C THR A 70 14.08 0.95 1.51
N MET A 71 14.19 0.87 2.84
CA MET A 71 15.05 1.73 3.64
C MET A 71 16.18 0.92 4.26
N ASP A 72 17.42 1.38 4.07
CA ASP A 72 18.63 0.87 4.73
C ASP A 72 19.43 2.07 5.26
N ARG A 73 19.65 2.13 6.58
CA ARG A 73 20.44 3.16 7.27
C ARG A 73 20.06 4.60 6.90
N GLY A 74 18.76 4.84 6.72
CA GLY A 74 18.22 6.16 6.36
C GLY A 74 18.35 6.54 4.89
N CYS A 75 18.84 5.65 4.03
CA CYS A 75 18.77 5.80 2.58
C CYS A 75 17.57 5.02 2.03
N TYR A 76 16.88 5.59 1.05
CA TYR A 76 15.77 4.94 0.35
C TYR A 76 16.21 4.40 -1.01
N SER A 77 15.62 3.28 -1.43
CA SER A 77 15.69 2.80 -2.81
C SER A 77 14.84 3.68 -3.73
N ASP A 78 14.96 3.44 -5.03
CA ASP A 78 13.90 3.86 -5.97
C ASP A 78 12.59 3.12 -5.64
N PRO A 79 11.41 3.73 -5.91
CA PRO A 79 10.13 3.05 -5.78
C PRO A 79 10.02 1.82 -6.68
N SER A 80 9.26 0.82 -6.24
CA SER A 80 8.85 -0.28 -7.10
C SER A 80 7.98 0.21 -8.26
N PRO A 81 7.80 -0.60 -9.33
CA PRO A 81 6.65 -0.43 -10.21
C PRO A 81 5.36 -0.36 -9.38
N ASP A 82 4.42 0.46 -9.85
CA ASP A 82 3.12 0.58 -9.22
C ASP A 82 2.27 -0.68 -9.45
N VAL A 83 1.47 -0.99 -8.44
CA VAL A 83 0.37 -1.95 -8.55
C VAL A 83 -0.91 -1.17 -8.36
N GLU A 84 -1.77 -1.22 -9.37
CA GLU A 84 -3.12 -0.66 -9.30
C GLU A 84 -4.09 -1.68 -8.74
N LEU A 85 -4.96 -1.22 -7.86
CA LEU A 85 -6.06 -2.02 -7.35
C LEU A 85 -7.21 -1.12 -6.90
N ARG A 86 -8.40 -1.71 -6.89
CA ARG A 86 -9.62 -0.97 -6.58
C ARG A 86 -10.28 -1.54 -5.33
N THR A 87 -10.66 -0.67 -4.41
CA THR A 87 -11.52 -1.07 -3.29
C THR A 87 -12.92 -1.39 -3.84
N VAL A 88 -13.49 -2.53 -3.43
CA VAL A 88 -14.81 -2.95 -3.93
C VAL A 88 -15.93 -2.34 -3.09
N PHE A 89 -17.14 -2.24 -3.64
CA PHE A 89 -18.35 -2.12 -2.82
C PHE A 89 -18.60 -3.45 -2.10
N GLY A 90 -17.82 -3.76 -1.08
CA GLY A 90 -17.99 -4.98 -0.31
C GLY A 90 -19.29 -4.91 0.48
N ASN A 91 -20.37 -5.53 -0.01
CA ASN A 91 -21.68 -5.75 0.65
C ASN A 91 -22.05 -4.72 1.75
N MET A 92 -21.82 -3.44 1.48
CA MET A 92 -22.12 -2.38 2.44
C MET A 92 -23.65 -2.25 2.47
N PRO A 93 -24.30 -2.34 3.64
CA PRO A 93 -25.73 -2.05 3.73
C PRO A 93 -25.97 -0.68 3.07
N TRP A 94 -26.95 -0.59 2.18
CA TRP A 94 -27.26 0.57 1.31
C TRP A 94 -27.50 1.92 2.05
N PHE A 95 -27.34 1.93 3.37
CA PHE A 95 -27.58 3.03 4.30
C PHE A 95 -26.29 3.62 4.88
N MET A 96 -25.14 2.97 4.68
CA MET A 96 -23.85 3.50 5.12
C MET A 96 -23.18 4.20 3.94
N PRO A 97 -23.25 5.54 3.84
CA PRO A 97 -22.35 6.26 2.95
C PRO A 97 -20.92 5.90 3.36
N CYS A 98 -20.06 5.70 2.36
CA CYS A 98 -18.62 5.80 2.58
C CYS A 98 -18.38 7.13 3.26
N SER A 99 -17.97 7.12 4.52
CA SER A 99 -17.89 8.33 5.33
C SER A 99 -17.01 9.35 4.62
N LEU A 100 -17.59 10.53 4.37
CA LEU A 100 -16.90 11.78 4.03
C LEU A 100 -15.94 12.20 5.16
#